data_AF-A0A2J6HPX7-F1
#
_entry.id   AF-A0A2J6HPX7-F1
#
_cell.length_a   1.000
_cell.length_b   1.000
_cell.length_c   1.000
_cell.angle_alpha   90.00
_cell.angle_beta   90.00
_cell.angle_gamma   90.00
#
_symmetry.space_group_name_H-M   'P 1'
#
loop_
_entity.id
_entity.type
_entity.pdbx_description
1 polymer ?
#
loop_
_entity_poly.entity_id
_entity_poly.type
_entity_poly.pdbx_seq_one_letter_code
_entity_poly.pdbx_strand_id
1 'polypeptide(L)'
;VRVNALAMANRWIFLPDEVQVFISSDGENFGLIGSKSHSFNHQTGENQIVPFIINTESVSGRYLKVVGKNAGMLPDWHKGAGNPAWLFVDEVVIEE
;
A
#
# COMPACT_ATOMS: atom_id res chain seq x y z
N VAL A 1 4.34 3.83 -11.07
CA VAL A 1 4.69 2.87 -9.99
C VAL A 1 3.47 2.05 -9.60
N ARG A 2 3.60 0.72 -9.59
CA ARG A 2 2.55 -0.22 -9.18
C ARG A 2 3.02 -1.06 -7.99
N VAL A 3 2.17 -1.17 -6.96
CA VAL A 3 2.39 -2.02 -5.79
C VAL A 3 1.19 -2.93 -5.65
N ASN A 4 1.40 -4.24 -5.58
CA ASN A 4 0.34 -5.21 -5.39
C ASN A 4 0.31 -5.63 -3.91
N ALA A 5 -0.89 -5.64 -3.30
CA ALA A 5 -1.05 -6.05 -1.90
C ALA A 5 -2.16 -7.10 -1.76
N LEU A 6 -1.98 -8.04 -0.83
CA LEU A 6 -2.96 -9.10 -0.57
C LEU A 6 -3.99 -8.64 0.46
N ALA A 7 -5.27 -8.80 0.14
CA ALA A 7 -6.36 -8.75 1.10
C ALA A 7 -6.74 -10.18 1.50
N MET A 8 -6.59 -10.52 2.78
CA MET A 8 -7.02 -11.83 3.31
C MET A 8 -7.37 -11.68 4.80
N ALA A 9 -8.52 -11.06 5.07
CA ALA A 9 -8.88 -10.60 6.41
C ALA A 9 -8.93 -11.76 7.42
N ASN A 10 -9.42 -12.95 7.02
CA ASN A 10 -9.47 -14.13 7.90
C ASN A 10 -8.08 -14.64 8.35
N ARG A 11 -7.00 -14.23 7.68
CA ARG A 11 -5.58 -14.45 8.05
C ARG A 11 -4.90 -13.20 8.60
N TRP A 12 -5.68 -12.17 8.93
CA TRP A 12 -5.25 -10.91 9.52
C TRP A 12 -4.42 -10.05 8.56
N ILE A 13 -4.49 -10.36 7.25
CA ILE A 13 -3.77 -9.62 6.21
C ILE A 13 -4.72 -8.56 5.67
N PHE A 14 -4.39 -7.29 5.93
CA PHE A 14 -5.16 -6.14 5.49
C PHE A 14 -4.36 -5.35 4.45
N LEU A 15 -5.07 -4.65 3.58
CA LEU A 15 -4.47 -3.75 2.63
C LEU A 15 -3.89 -2.55 3.38
N PRO A 16 -2.86 -1.89 2.84
CA PRO A 16 -2.44 -0.61 3.40
C PRO A 16 -3.55 0.43 3.16
N ASP A 17 -3.83 1.28 4.16
CA ASP A 17 -4.82 2.37 4.03
C ASP A 17 -4.47 3.30 2.87
N GLU A 18 -3.17 3.47 2.63
CA GLU A 18 -2.63 4.28 1.56
C GLU A 18 -1.23 3.77 1.16
N VAL A 19 -0.96 3.74 -0.13
CA VAL A 19 0.39 3.63 -0.69
C VAL A 19 0.80 5.01 -1.19
N GLN A 20 1.94 5.50 -0.70
CA GLN A 20 2.53 6.77 -1.10
C GLN A 20 3.85 6.54 -1.83
N VAL A 21 4.11 7.32 -2.87
CA VAL A 21 5.36 7.29 -3.62
C VAL A 21 6.01 8.66 -3.55
N PHE A 22 7.29 8.67 -3.18
CA PHE A 22 8.12 9.85 -3.14
C PHE A 22 9.31 9.68 -4.07
N ILE A 23 9.82 10.79 -4.61
CA ILE A 23 10.98 10.84 -5.51
C ILE A 23 12.08 11.74 -4.96
N SER A 24 13.32 11.41 -5.28
CA SER A 24 14.49 12.22 -4.94
C SER A 24 15.57 12.14 -6.02
N SER A 25 16.31 13.23 -6.21
CA SER A 25 17.50 13.29 -7.06
C SER A 25 18.80 13.01 -6.29
N ASP A 26 18.83 13.30 -4.99
CA ASP A 26 20.01 13.23 -4.13
C ASP A 26 20.00 12.04 -3.15
N GLY A 27 18.83 11.41 -2.94
CA GLY A 27 18.65 10.31 -2.00
C GLY A 27 18.43 10.76 -0.55
N GLU A 28 18.39 12.07 -0.29
CA GLU A 28 18.19 12.66 1.04
C GLU A 28 16.84 13.37 1.12
N ASN A 29 16.55 14.21 0.14
CA ASN A 29 15.33 15.03 0.08
C ASN A 29 14.29 14.37 -0.82
N PHE A 30 13.18 13.92 -0.22
CA PHE A 30 12.12 13.20 -0.92
C PHE A 30 10.84 14.03 -1.02
N GLY A 31 10.36 14.29 -2.23
CA GLY A 31 9.08 14.93 -2.51
C GLY A 31 7.99 13.89 -2.79
N LEU A 32 6.79 14.05 -2.23
CA LEU A 32 5.64 13.20 -2.54
C LEU A 32 5.20 13.45 -3.98
N ILE A 33 5.11 12.40 -4.80
CA ILE A 33 4.68 12.49 -6.19
C ILE A 33 3.28 11.91 -6.43
N GLY A 34 2.78 11.10 -5.50
CA GLY A 34 1.42 10.61 -5.55
C GLY A 34 1.11 9.60 -4.47
N SER A 35 -0.17 9.36 -4.25
CA SER A 35 -0.65 8.34 -3.35
C SER A 35 -1.94 7.72 -3.84
N LYS A 36 -2.24 6.52 -3.31
CA LYS A 36 -3.44 5.77 -3.64
C LYS A 36 -3.98 5.06 -2.40
N SER A 37 -5.26 5.27 -2.11
CA SER A 37 -6.04 4.48 -1.15
C SER A 37 -6.93 3.48 -1.88
N HIS A 38 -7.41 2.48 -1.15
CA HIS A 38 -8.41 1.52 -1.65
C HIS A 38 -9.81 1.87 -1.16
N SER A 39 -10.83 1.34 -1.84
CA SER A 39 -12.22 1.29 -1.37
C SER A 39 -12.64 -0.12 -0.93
N PHE A 40 -11.69 -1.06 -0.84
CA PHE A 40 -11.93 -2.44 -0.46
C PHE A 40 -12.53 -2.55 0.96
N ASN A 41 -13.64 -3.26 1.10
CA ASN A 41 -14.25 -3.55 2.38
C ASN A 41 -13.68 -4.86 2.95
N HIS A 42 -12.84 -4.76 3.99
CA HIS A 42 -12.23 -5.91 4.64
C HIS A 42 -13.19 -6.87 5.35
N GLN A 43 -14.39 -6.40 5.71
CA GLN A 43 -15.38 -7.21 6.43
C GLN A 43 -16.15 -8.14 5.49
N THR A 44 -16.47 -7.67 4.29
CA THR A 44 -17.32 -8.40 3.32
C THR A 44 -16.59 -8.84 2.06
N GLY A 45 -15.38 -8.31 1.82
CA GLY A 45 -14.60 -8.59 0.62
C GLY A 45 -13.96 -9.97 0.63
N GLU A 46 -13.90 -10.59 -0.55
CA GLU A 46 -13.19 -11.84 -0.76
C GLU A 46 -11.68 -11.65 -0.85
N ASN A 47 -10.94 -12.74 -0.64
CA ASN A 47 -9.48 -12.74 -0.75
C ASN A 47 -9.06 -12.36 -2.17
N GLN A 48 -8.21 -11.35 -2.31
CA GLN A 48 -7.74 -10.89 -3.62
C GLN A 48 -6.44 -10.11 -3.51
N ILE A 49 -5.73 -10.03 -4.64
CA ILE A 49 -4.61 -9.10 -4.81
C ILE A 49 -5.18 -7.78 -5.33
N VAL A 50 -4.87 -6.68 -4.66
CA VAL A 50 -5.30 -5.33 -5.04
C VAL A 50 -4.11 -4.51 -5.52
N PRO A 51 -4.12 -4.02 -6.77
CA PRO A 51 -3.08 -3.16 -7.28
C PRO A 51 -3.28 -1.70 -6.84
N PHE A 52 -2.22 -1.09 -6.30
CA PHE A 52 -2.09 0.34 -6.06
C PHE A 52 -1.23 0.93 -7.17
N ILE A 53 -1.86 1.67 -8.09
CA ILE A 53 -1.19 2.27 -9.25
C ILE A 53 -1.11 3.79 -9.03
N ILE A 54 0.11 4.31 -9.01
CA ILE A 54 0.43 5.73 -8.93
C ILE A 54 1.10 6.13 -10.25
N ASN A 55 0.49 7.08 -10.98
CA ASN A 55 1.05 7.60 -12.23
C ASN A 55 2.30 8.45 -11.95
N THR A 56 3.38 8.18 -12.68
CA THR A 56 4.68 8.84 -12.57
C THR A 56 5.21 9.42 -13.89
N GLU A 57 4.37 9.55 -14.93
CA GLU A 57 4.76 9.95 -16.30
C GLU A 57 5.44 11.32 -16.41
N SER A 58 5.25 12.23 -15.45
CA SER A 58 5.77 13.61 -15.50
C SER A 58 6.86 13.91 -14.45
N VAL A 59 7.43 12.88 -13.81
CA VAL A 59 8.45 13.07 -12.78
C VAL A 59 9.76 12.38 -13.16
N SER A 60 10.88 13.02 -12.83
CA SER A 60 12.22 12.48 -13.05
C SER A 60 13.00 12.48 -11.74
N GLY A 61 13.76 11.41 -11.50
CA GLY A 61 14.57 11.26 -10.31
C GLY A 61 15.32 9.93 -10.30
N ARG A 62 16.22 9.79 -9.34
CA ARG A 62 17.10 8.61 -9.22
C ARG A 62 16.65 7.65 -8.12
N TYR A 63 16.00 8.19 -7.09
CA TYR A 63 15.61 7.43 -5.92
C TYR A 63 14.10 7.51 -5.74
N LEU A 64 13.48 6.35 -5.50
CA LEU A 64 12.09 6.25 -5.11
C LEU A 64 12.00 5.76 -3.66
N LYS A 65 11.04 6.30 -2.93
CA LYS A 65 10.64 5.81 -1.61
C LYS A 65 9.15 5.48 -1.68
N VAL A 66 8.83 4.22 -1.43
CA VAL A 66 7.45 3.72 -1.40
C VAL A 66 7.06 3.46 0.05
N VAL A 67 5.94 4.04 0.49
CA VAL A 67 5.45 3.94 1.87
C VAL A 67 4.04 3.35 1.83
N GLY A 68 3.89 2.12 2.35
CA GLY A 68 2.57 1.54 2.62
C GLY A 68 2.16 1.80 4.06
N LYS A 69 1.11 2.60 4.28
CA LYS A 69 0.53 2.83 5.61
C LYS A 69 -0.24 1.60 6.03
N ASN A 70 0.32 0.82 6.96
CA ASN A 70 -0.35 -0.37 7.50
C ASN A 70 -1.70 -0.01 8.13
N ALA A 71 -2.71 -0.87 7.97
CA ALA A 71 -4.07 -0.69 8.50
C ALA A 71 -4.15 -0.60 10.05
N GLY A 72 -3.03 -0.81 10.75
CA GLY A 72 -2.92 -0.68 12.19
C GLY A 72 -3.51 -1.86 12.93
N MET A 73 -4.39 -1.58 13.89
CA MET A 73 -5.04 -2.62 14.70
C MET A 73 -6.28 -3.15 13.98
N LEU A 74 -6.50 -4.46 14.11
CA LEU A 74 -7.68 -5.12 13.59
C LEU A 74 -8.94 -4.55 14.26
N PRO A 75 -9.97 -4.21 13.47
CA PRO A 75 -11.19 -3.58 13.96
C PRO A 75 -12.08 -4.56 14.75
N ASP A 76 -13.02 -4.03 15.53
CA ASP A 76 -13.87 -4.79 16.47
C ASP A 76 -14.69 -5.92 15.84
N TRP A 77 -15.05 -5.79 14.56
CA TRP A 77 -15.78 -6.83 13.84
C TRP A 77 -14.92 -8.06 13.53
N HIS A 78 -13.60 -7.94 13.60
CA HIS A 78 -12.67 -8.99 13.23
C HIS A 78 -12.33 -9.90 14.43
N LYS A 79 -12.23 -11.21 14.21
CA LYS A 79 -11.95 -12.21 15.27
C LYS A 79 -10.66 -11.99 16.07
N GLY A 80 -9.73 -11.21 15.52
CA GLY A 80 -8.45 -10.84 16.12
C GLY A 80 -8.41 -9.39 16.61
N ALA A 81 -9.56 -8.75 16.84
CA ALA A 81 -9.67 -7.34 17.23
C ALA A 81 -8.63 -6.93 18.30
N GLY A 82 -8.07 -5.73 18.14
CA GLY A 82 -7.04 -5.18 19.03
C GLY A 82 -5.61 -5.70 18.79
N ASN A 83 -5.40 -6.65 17.86
CA ASN A 83 -4.07 -7.08 17.44
C ASN A 83 -3.64 -6.38 16.14
N PRO A 84 -2.33 -6.25 15.86
CA PRO A 84 -1.84 -5.66 14.61
C PRO A 84 -2.23 -6.49 13.38
N ALA A 85 -2.55 -5.80 12.29
CA ALA A 85 -2.75 -6.39 10.98
C ALA A 85 -1.41 -6.64 10.26
N TRP A 86 -1.33 -7.75 9.55
CA TRP A 86 -0.24 -8.01 8.61
C TRP A 86 -0.44 -7.21 7.33
N LEU A 87 0.64 -6.66 6.79
CA LEU A 87 0.70 -6.09 5.46
C LEU A 87 1.55 -7.00 4.58
N PHE A 88 0.96 -7.55 3.52
CA PHE A 88 1.64 -8.41 2.56
C PHE A 88 1.66 -7.73 1.19
N VAL A 89 2.85 -7.63 0.62
CA VAL A 89 3.15 -7.05 -0.70
C VAL A 89 4.06 -8.04 -1.41
N ASP A 90 3.84 -8.26 -2.70
CA ASP A 90 4.69 -9.11 -3.56
C ASP A 90 5.71 -8.28 -4.35
N GLU A 91 5.25 -7.36 -5.21
CA GLU A 91 6.06 -6.63 -6.16
C GLU A 91 5.85 -5.11 -6.06
N VAL A 92 6.97 -4.39 -6.22
CA VAL A 92 6.99 -2.96 -6.53
C VAL A 92 7.52 -2.82 -7.95
N VAL A 93 6.64 -2.47 -8.88
CA VAL A 93 6.97 -2.34 -10.31
C VAL A 93 7.09 -0.86 -10.68
N ILE A 94 8.20 -0.52 -11.31
CA ILE A 94 8.46 0.80 -11.89
C ILE A 94 8.35 0.61 -13.40
N GLU A 95 7.44 1.35 -14.03
CA GLU A 95 7.20 1.33 -15.47
C GLU A 95 7.73 2.63 -16.07
N GLU A 96 8.28 2.55 -17.29
CA GLU A 96 8.87 3.66 -18.05
C GLU A 96 7.83 4.62 -18.63
#